data_AF-X1SSG4-F1
#
_entry.id   AF-X1SSG4-F1
#
_cell.length_a   1.000
_cell.length_b   1.000
_cell.length_c   1.000
_cell.angle_alpha   90.00
_cell.angle_beta   90.00
_cell.angle_gamma   90.00
#
_symmetry.space_group_name_H-M   'P 1'
#
loop_
_entity.id
_entity.type
_entity.pdbx_description
1 polymer ?
#
loop_
_entity_poly.entity_id
_entity_poly.type
_entity_poly.pdbx_seq_one_letter_code
_entity_poly.pdbx_strand_id
1 'polypeptide(L)' 'MEEVFSEEIPALLTTHFQQLHDGSAINIDVIKERQYESTLGKKRLTDLGFNPSQRRIPGIIIPLWGVNGQQI' A
#
# COMPACT_ATOMS: atom_id res chain seq x y z
N MET A 1 15.46 9.48 7.40
CA MET A 1 15.53 9.26 5.94
C MET A 1 14.26 9.85 5.37
N GLU A 2 14.36 10.75 4.40
CA GLU A 2 13.20 11.12 3.59
C GLU A 2 12.75 9.87 2.84
N GLU A 3 11.52 9.43 3.06
CA GLU A 3 10.96 8.33 2.28
C GLU A 3 10.51 8.88 0.92
N VAL A 4 11.25 8.51 -0.12
CA VAL A 4 10.95 8.81 -1.51
C VAL A 4 10.00 7.74 -2.10
N PHE A 5 9.11 8.17 -2.99
CA PHE A 5 8.25 7.27 -3.75
C PHE A 5 9.06 6.46 -4.78
N SER A 6 8.62 5.22 -5.04
CA SER A 6 9.22 4.33 -6.05
C SER A 6 8.96 4.87 -7.46
N GLU A 7 9.93 4.68 -8.36
CA GLU A 7 9.78 5.03 -9.78
C GLU A 7 8.85 4.04 -10.50
N GLU A 8 8.88 2.77 -10.10
CA GLU A 8 8.10 1.67 -10.69
C GLU A 8 6.63 1.76 -10.31
N ILE A 9 6.34 2.11 -9.05
CA ILE A 9 4.99 2.27 -8.49
C ILE A 9 4.94 3.59 -7.70
N PRO A 10 4.58 4.72 -8.35
CA PRO A 10 4.57 6.04 -7.71
C PRO A 10 3.58 6.17 -6.53
N ALA A 11 2.64 5.25 -6.39
CA ALA A 11 1.73 5.18 -5.25
C ALA A 11 2.40 4.60 -3.98
N LEU A 12 3.57 3.99 -4.09
CA LEU A 12 4.29 3.34 -3.00
C LEU A 12 5.57 4.08 -2.63
N LEU A 13 5.87 4.13 -1.34
CA LEU A 13 7.22 4.48 -0.86
C LEU A 13 8.18 3.39 -1.30
N THR A 14 9.43 3.79 -1.60
CA THR A 14 10.48 2.88 -2.08
C THR A 14 10.66 1.70 -1.12
N THR A 15 10.62 1.97 0.20
CA THR A 15 10.73 0.95 1.25
C THR A 15 9.57 -0.05 1.21
N HIS A 16 8.33 0.42 1.06
CA HIS A 16 7.15 -0.44 0.93
C HIS A 16 7.16 -1.25 -0.37
N PHE A 17 7.57 -0.65 -1.50
CA PHE A 17 7.72 -1.36 -2.76
C PHE A 17 8.74 -2.51 -2.64
N GLN A 18 9.92 -2.25 -2.07
CA GLN A 18 10.94 -3.27 -1.84
C GLN A 18 10.45 -4.40 -0.93
N GLN A 19 9.70 -4.08 0.14
CA GLN A 19 9.11 -5.10 1.02
C GLN A 19 8.12 -6.03 0.29
N LEU A 20 7.33 -5.49 -0.64
CA LEU A 20 6.38 -6.26 -1.43
C LEU A 20 7.09 -7.06 -2.54
N HIS A 21 7.94 -6.40 -3.31
CA HIS A 21 8.59 -7.00 -4.48
C HIS A 21 9.73 -7.93 -4.08
N ASP A 22 10.70 -7.46 -3.31
CA ASP A 22 11.89 -8.22 -2.95
C ASP A 22 11.64 -9.08 -1.71
N GLY A 23 10.97 -8.52 -0.70
CA GLY A 23 10.69 -9.19 0.56
C GLY A 23 9.62 -10.28 0.47
N SER A 24 8.65 -10.13 -0.43
CA SER A 24 7.51 -11.04 -0.56
C SER A 24 7.37 -11.65 -1.97
N ALA A 25 8.30 -11.36 -2.89
CA ALA A 25 8.31 -11.86 -4.27
C ALA A 25 7.01 -11.57 -5.06
N ILE A 26 6.28 -10.51 -4.72
CA ILE A 26 5.05 -10.14 -5.43
C ILE A 26 5.44 -9.46 -6.74
N ASN A 27 4.97 -10.00 -7.86
CA ASN A 27 5.22 -9.43 -9.18
C ASN A 27 4.68 -7.99 -9.26
N ILE A 28 5.44 -7.10 -9.92
CA ILE A 28 5.09 -5.68 -10.10
C ILE A 28 3.70 -5.50 -10.72
N ASP A 29 3.33 -6.31 -11.70
CA ASP A 29 2.02 -6.21 -12.35
C ASP A 29 0.88 -6.57 -11.39
N VAL A 30 1.11 -7.52 -10.49
CA VAL A 30 0.15 -7.86 -9.41
C VAL A 30 0.05 -6.71 -8.41
N ILE A 31 1.17 -6.07 -8.03
CA ILE A 31 1.15 -4.90 -7.14
C ILE A 31 0.32 -3.77 -7.76
N LYS A 32 0.47 -3.52 -9.06
CA LYS A 32 -0.32 -2.53 -9.82
C LYS A 32 -1.79 -2.91 -9.87
N GLU A 33 -2.10 -4.13 -10.25
CA GLU A 33 -3.46 -4.65 -10.38
C GLU A 33 -4.21 -4.58 -9.04
N ARG A 34 -3.53 -4.92 -7.94
CA ARG A 34 -4.12 -4.91 -6.59
C ARG A 34 -4.21 -3.52 -5.96
N GLN A 35 -3.64 -2.50 -6.61
CA GLN A 35 -3.71 -1.09 -6.23
C GLN A 35 -3.19 -0.80 -4.81
N TYR A 36 -2.03 -1.38 -4.46
CA TYR A 36 -1.38 -1.06 -3.19
C TYR A 36 -0.90 0.40 -3.17
N GLU A 37 -1.16 1.09 -2.06
CA GLU A 37 -0.77 2.50 -1.90
C GLU A 37 -0.14 2.75 -0.54
N SER A 38 0.84 3.65 -0.48
CA SER A 38 1.40 4.14 0.77
C SER A 38 0.61 5.33 1.28
N THR A 39 0.49 5.44 2.60
CA THR A 39 -0.15 6.58 3.25
C THR A 39 0.79 7.23 4.24
N LEU A 40 1.02 8.52 4.03
CA LEU A 40 1.83 9.38 4.90
C LEU A 40 0.97 10.18 5.89
N GLY A 41 -0.35 10.21 5.67
CA GLY A 41 -1.28 11.07 6.39
C GLY A 41 -2.47 10.32 6.97
N LYS A 42 -2.82 10.61 8.21
CA LYS A 42 -3.94 9.96 8.91
C LYS A 42 -5.32 10.26 8.29
N LYS A 43 -5.43 11.28 7.43
CA LYS A 43 -6.68 11.62 6.74
C LYS A 43 -7.19 10.46 5.90
N ARG A 44 -6.34 9.86 5.05
CA ARG A 44 -6.72 8.72 4.20
C ARG A 44 -7.23 7.54 5.03
N LEU A 45 -6.54 7.21 6.12
CA LEU A 45 -6.96 6.16 7.05
C LEU A 45 -8.29 6.50 7.74
N THR A 46 -8.54 7.77 8.04
CA THR A 46 -9.81 8.22 8.61
C THR A 46 -10.95 8.09 7.60
N ASP A 47 -10.73 8.52 6.35
CA ASP A 47 -11.71 8.48 5.27
C ASP A 47 -12.07 7.02 4.89
N LEU A 48 -11.13 6.08 5.07
CA LEU A 48 -11.34 4.63 4.94
C LEU A 48 -12.00 3.97 6.16
N GLY A 49 -12.27 4.73 7.23
CA GLY A 49 -12.99 4.22 8.41
C GLY A 49 -12.12 3.53 9.48
N PHE A 50 -10.78 3.57 9.37
CA PHE A 50 -9.91 2.97 10.39
C PHE A 50 -10.07 3.64 11.76
N ASN A 51 -9.98 2.84 12.82
CA ASN A 51 -10.07 3.29 14.20
C ASN A 51 -8.82 4.12 14.56
N PRO A 52 -8.88 5.12 15.47
CA PRO A 52 -7.72 5.94 15.81
C PRO A 52 -6.46 5.15 16.20
N SER A 53 -6.60 4.00 16.86
CA SER A 53 -5.50 3.10 17.24
C SER A 53 -4.81 2.40 16.05
N GLN A 54 -5.50 2.30 14.91
CA GLN A 54 -5.01 1.68 13.67
C GLN A 54 -4.36 2.69 12.72
N ARG A 55 -4.53 4.01 12.94
CA ARG A 55 -4.05 5.07 12.04
C ARG A 55 -2.55 5.35 12.18
N ARG A 56 -1.72 4.31 12.03
CA ARG A 56 -0.25 4.39 12.08
C ARG A 56 0.30 4.90 10.74
N ILE A 57 1.33 5.73 10.80
CA ILE A 57 2.01 6.31 9.64
C ILE A 57 3.54 6.22 9.83
N PRO A 58 4.33 6.10 8.75
CA PRO A 58 3.89 5.73 7.40
C PRO A 58 3.25 4.32 7.41
N GLY A 59 2.31 4.09 6.51
CA GLY A 59 1.60 2.81 6.41
C GLY A 59 1.34 2.42 4.96
N ILE A 60 0.99 1.16 4.75
CA ILE A 60 0.58 0.63 3.46
C ILE A 60 -0.90 0.23 3.50
N ILE A 61 -1.65 0.63 2.49
CA ILE A 61 -3.04 0.22 2.25
C ILE A 61 -3.00 -0.94 1.27
N ILE A 62 -3.62 -2.05 1.68
CA ILE A 62 -3.77 -3.26 0.88
C ILE A 62 -5.28 -3.44 0.68
N PRO A 63 -5.84 -3.10 -0.50
CA PRO A 63 -7.23 -3.39 -0.81
C PRO A 63 -7.50 -4.89 -0.71
N LEU A 64 -8.68 -5.24 -0.19
CA LEU A 64 -9.10 -6.63 -0.10
C LEU A 64 -9.73 -7.06 -1.43
N TRP A 65 -9.35 -8.24 -1.87
CA TRP A 65 -9.80 -8.85 -3.11
C TRP A 65 -10.28 -10.27 -2.80
N GLY A 66 -11.49 -10.60 -3.24
CA GLY A 66 -12.07 -11.93 -3.14
C GLY A 66 -11.35 -12.96 -4.01
N VAL A 67 -11.64 -14.23 -3.76
CA VAL A 67 -11.05 -15.36 -4.50
C VAL A 67 -11.42 -15.38 -5.99
N ASN A 68 -12.49 -14.68 -6.35
CA ASN A 68 -12.93 -14.48 -7.73
C ASN A 68 -12.29 -13.27 -8.42
N GLY A 69 -11.35 -12.58 -7.77
CA GLY A 69 -10.70 -11.38 -8.30
C GLY A 69 -11.58 -10.12 -8.25
N GLN A 70 -12.68 -10.12 -7.49
CA GLN A 70 -13.48 -8.91 -7.25
C GLN A 70 -12.99 -8.20 -5.99
N GLN A 71 -12.94 -6.87 -6.03
CA GLN A 71 -12.67 -6.06 -4.85
C GLN A 71 -13.86 -6.12 -3.89
N ILE A 72 -13.59 -6.23 -2.58
CA ILE A 72 -14.59 -6.31 -1.50
C ILE A 72 -14.64 -4.98 -0.74
#